data_AF-A0AAU4EU65-F1
#
_entry.id   AF-A0AAU4EU65-F1
#
_cell.length_a   1.000
_cell.length_b   1.000
_cell.length_c   1.000
_cell.angle_alpha   90.00
_cell.angle_beta   90.00
_cell.angle_gamma   90.00
#
_symmetry.space_group_name_H-M   'P 1'
#
loop_
_entity.id
_entity.type
_entity.pdbx_description
1 polymer ?
#
loop_
_entity_poly.entity_id
_entity_poly.type
_entity_poly.pdbx_seq_one_letter_code
_entity_poly.pdbx_strand_id
1 'polypeptide(L)'
;MIEVTSAEESAALKWLAKRGQPVGRPTPLLTALIATRRSLYSRGLPRYFAIVVGICVIGSGYSLLFGPGATRSDVAYFIYFGIQLSMWDGIRWHERKLGASVPSRSPAEPWWQALGGWYLVSVVAAFGGGIALAVTMYFTTAARTYAVSWLGLLVLSALCCGWILTGVLRGRDFGETPESLAVHRALRTERLYLAMPGFVVFPVILELLWPSRRPPAEVTSWLAGYIAVVVVLQLISGTLHWRRQRRLPPGDYGRPLPTASGPARAGPDATGSP
;
A
#
# COMPACT_ATOMS: atom_id res chain seq x y z
N MET A 1 -20.31 7.27 -20.05
CA MET A 1 -19.10 8.01 -20.46
C MET A 1 -18.28 8.28 -19.20
N ILE A 2 -16.97 7.99 -19.20
CA ILE A 2 -16.10 8.21 -18.03
C ILE A 2 -15.70 9.69 -18.02
N GLU A 3 -16.25 10.48 -17.11
CA GLU A 3 -15.79 11.85 -16.88
C GLU A 3 -14.49 11.84 -16.07
N VAL A 4 -13.51 12.60 -16.55
CA VAL A 4 -12.15 12.67 -15.97
C VAL A 4 -11.82 14.13 -15.70
N THR A 5 -11.35 14.43 -14.50
CA THR A 5 -10.95 15.80 -14.12
C THR A 5 -9.52 16.10 -14.59
N SER A 6 -9.21 17.37 -14.86
CA SER A 6 -7.85 17.81 -15.24
C SER A 6 -6.79 17.44 -14.20
N ALA A 7 -7.16 17.40 -12.92
CA ALA A 7 -6.29 17.01 -11.82
C ALA A 7 -5.94 15.51 -11.86
N GLU A 8 -6.87 14.64 -12.29
CA GLU A 8 -6.65 13.20 -12.48
C GLU A 8 -5.81 12.94 -13.72
N GLU A 9 -6.04 13.68 -14.81
CA GLU A 9 -5.25 13.61 -16.04
C GLU A 9 -3.78 13.96 -15.79
N SER A 10 -3.50 15.06 -15.08
CA SER A 10 -2.13 15.41 -14.67
C SER A 10 -1.48 14.34 -13.79
N ALA A 11 -2.24 13.71 -12.89
CA ALA A 11 -1.72 12.65 -12.02
C ALA A 11 -1.39 11.37 -12.82
N ALA A 12 -2.25 11.01 -13.78
CA ALA A 12 -2.03 9.90 -14.70
C ALA A 12 -0.80 10.13 -15.57
N LEU A 13 -0.66 11.33 -16.14
CA LEU A 13 0.52 11.73 -16.91
C LEU A 13 1.82 11.58 -16.12
N LYS A 14 1.86 12.11 -14.89
CA LYS A 14 3.04 12.00 -14.01
C LYS A 14 3.36 10.55 -13.65
N TRP A 15 2.33 9.73 -13.41
CA TRP A 15 2.53 8.32 -13.06
C TRP A 15 3.06 7.50 -14.24
N LEU A 16 2.50 7.70 -15.44
CA LEU A 16 2.96 7.04 -16.68
C LEU A 16 4.39 7.47 -17.06
N ALA A 17 4.69 8.77 -16.98
CA ALA A 17 6.04 9.29 -17.21
C ALA A 17 7.08 8.68 -16.25
N LYS A 18 6.74 8.55 -14.96
CA LYS A 18 7.62 7.93 -13.96
C LYS A 18 7.91 6.45 -14.25
N ARG A 19 7.04 5.78 -15.00
CA ARG A 19 7.16 4.37 -15.41
C ARG A 19 7.68 4.20 -16.85
N GLY A 20 8.20 5.27 -17.45
CA GLY A 20 8.86 5.25 -18.76
C GLY A 20 7.92 5.28 -19.95
N GLN A 21 6.65 5.65 -19.76
CA GLN A 21 5.64 5.78 -20.84
C GLN A 21 5.08 7.20 -20.89
N PRO A 22 5.87 8.22 -21.30
CA PRO A 22 5.35 9.58 -21.41
C PRO A 22 4.33 9.66 -22.57
N VAL A 23 3.10 10.07 -22.27
CA VAL A 23 2.03 10.26 -23.27
C VAL A 23 1.55 11.71 -23.24
N GLY A 24 1.03 12.22 -24.36
CA GLY A 24 0.44 13.56 -24.45
C GLY A 24 -0.96 13.60 -23.85
N ARG A 25 -1.75 12.53 -24.06
CA ARG A 25 -3.07 12.39 -23.46
C ARG A 25 -3.40 10.93 -23.12
N PRO A 26 -3.53 10.55 -21.83
CA PRO A 26 -3.85 9.20 -21.42
C PRO A 26 -5.31 8.87 -21.80
N THR A 27 -5.62 7.59 -22.01
CA THR A 27 -7.01 7.20 -22.27
C THR A 27 -7.90 7.49 -21.05
N PRO A 28 -9.20 7.80 -21.22
CA PRO A 28 -10.09 8.10 -20.09
C PRO A 28 -10.17 6.97 -19.07
N LEU A 29 -10.13 5.72 -19.54
CA LEU A 29 -10.12 4.52 -18.70
C LEU A 29 -8.82 4.38 -17.87
N LEU A 30 -7.65 4.62 -18.48
CA LEU A 30 -6.37 4.64 -17.77
C LEU A 30 -6.35 5.73 -16.70
N THR A 31 -6.90 6.91 -17.03
CA THR A 31 -6.95 8.02 -16.10
C THR A 31 -7.85 7.72 -14.91
N ALA A 32 -9.02 7.13 -15.14
CA ALA A 32 -9.92 6.68 -14.08
C ALA A 32 -9.31 5.58 -13.20
N LEU A 33 -8.57 4.63 -13.79
CA LEU A 33 -7.85 3.61 -13.03
C LEU A 33 -6.76 4.22 -12.13
N ILE A 34 -5.95 5.15 -12.66
CA ILE A 34 -4.88 5.80 -11.88
C ILE A 34 -5.46 6.75 -10.82
N ALA A 35 -6.60 7.39 -11.11
CA ALA A 35 -7.33 8.24 -10.17
C ALA A 35 -7.76 7.50 -8.89
N THR A 36 -7.93 6.16 -8.94
CA THR A 36 -8.23 5.35 -7.74
C THR A 36 -7.18 5.49 -6.63
N ARG A 37 -5.96 5.96 -6.95
CA ARG A 37 -4.90 6.24 -5.94
C ARG A 37 -5.17 7.48 -5.08
N ARG A 38 -6.03 8.41 -5.51
CA ARG A 38 -6.25 9.73 -4.85
C ARG A 38 -7.37 9.75 -3.80
N SER A 39 -7.98 8.60 -3.51
CA SER A 39 -9.24 8.44 -2.78
C SER A 39 -9.35 9.15 -1.41
N LEU A 40 -8.26 9.57 -0.76
CA LEU A 40 -8.31 10.14 0.59
C LEU A 40 -8.86 11.57 0.64
N TYR A 41 -8.57 12.41 -0.37
CA TYR A 41 -8.73 13.86 -0.20
C TYR A 41 -10.04 14.45 -0.73
N SER A 42 -10.74 13.78 -1.65
CA SER A 42 -11.79 14.48 -2.42
C SER A 42 -13.16 14.54 -1.76
N ARG A 43 -13.55 13.56 -0.91
CA ARG A 43 -14.95 13.48 -0.41
C ARG A 43 -15.16 12.74 0.93
N GLY A 44 -14.09 12.27 1.58
CA GLY A 44 -14.17 11.33 2.71
C GLY A 44 -13.70 11.84 4.08
N LEU A 45 -13.30 13.11 4.20
CA LEU A 45 -12.70 13.65 5.42
C LEU A 45 -13.53 13.43 6.71
N PRO A 46 -14.86 13.67 6.74
CA PRO A 46 -15.65 13.46 7.96
C PRO A 46 -15.82 11.97 8.29
N ARG A 47 -15.96 11.11 7.28
CA ARG A 47 -16.02 9.65 7.49
C ARG A 47 -14.68 9.09 7.98
N TYR A 48 -13.57 9.60 7.43
CA TYR A 48 -12.23 9.30 7.90
C TYR A 48 -12.04 9.75 9.35
N PHE A 49 -12.45 10.96 9.69
CA PHE A 49 -12.38 11.46 11.06
C PHE A 49 -13.22 10.61 12.02
N ALA A 50 -14.45 10.24 11.64
CA ALA A 50 -15.30 9.34 12.42
C ALA A 50 -14.67 7.95 12.63
N ILE A 51 -14.02 7.39 11.60
CA ILE A 51 -13.31 6.11 11.71
C ILE A 51 -12.11 6.24 12.67
N VAL A 52 -11.29 7.29 12.51
CA VAL A 52 -10.13 7.52 13.39
C VAL A 52 -10.57 7.72 14.84
N VAL A 53 -11.60 8.54 15.08
CA VAL A 53 -12.14 8.78 16.42
C VAL A 53 -12.71 7.49 17.02
N GLY A 54 -13.54 6.75 16.29
CA GLY A 54 -14.11 5.49 16.76
C GLY A 54 -13.03 4.46 17.11
N ILE A 55 -11.96 4.42 16.32
CA ILE A 55 -10.83 3.53 16.54
C ILE A 55 -9.96 3.98 17.73
N CYS A 56 -9.80 5.28 17.97
CA CYS A 56 -9.15 5.79 19.18
C CYS A 56 -9.95 5.46 20.44
N VAL A 57 -11.29 5.51 20.37
CA VAL A 57 -12.17 5.10 21.48
C VAL A 57 -12.02 3.60 21.76
N ILE A 58 -12.01 2.76 20.73
CA ILE A 58 -11.77 1.31 20.88
C ILE A 58 -10.38 1.04 21.45
N GLY A 59 -9.35 1.75 20.98
CA GLY A 59 -7.99 1.63 21.51
C GLY A 59 -7.89 2.03 22.98
N SER A 60 -8.58 3.09 23.38
CA SER A 60 -8.67 3.48 24.80
C SER A 60 -9.35 2.40 25.65
N GLY A 61 -10.39 1.76 25.11
CA GLY A 61 -11.02 0.59 25.73
C GLY A 61 -10.10 -0.63 25.84
N TYR A 62 -9.17 -0.81 24.89
CA TYR A 62 -8.18 -1.89 24.91
C TYR A 62 -7.21 -1.75 26.08
N SER A 63 -6.68 -0.55 26.31
CA SER A 63 -5.86 -0.24 27.50
C SER A 63 -6.61 -0.52 28.81
N LEU A 64 -7.91 -0.22 28.86
CA LEU A 64 -8.74 -0.48 30.05
C LEU A 64 -8.97 -1.98 30.28
N LEU A 65 -9.10 -2.77 29.21
CA LEU A 65 -9.33 -4.22 29.30
C LEU A 65 -8.14 -4.97 29.92
N PHE A 66 -6.91 -4.58 29.56
CA PHE A 66 -5.68 -5.25 30.02
C PHE A 66 -5.06 -4.61 31.26
N GLY A 67 -5.44 -3.36 31.59
CA GLY A 67 -5.01 -2.69 32.81
C GLY A 67 -3.51 -2.37 32.85
N PRO A 68 -2.95 -2.11 34.05
CA PRO A 68 -1.55 -1.74 34.19
C PRO A 68 -0.61 -2.86 33.72
N GLY A 69 0.37 -2.50 32.88
CA GLY A 69 1.32 -3.44 32.29
C GLY A 69 0.97 -3.89 30.87
N ALA A 70 -0.12 -3.40 30.29
CA ALA A 70 -0.43 -3.57 28.87
C ALA A 70 0.58 -2.84 27.96
N THR A 71 0.60 -3.27 26.69
CA THR A 71 1.31 -2.59 25.60
C THR A 71 0.84 -1.13 25.49
N ARG A 72 1.79 -0.18 25.42
CA ARG A 72 1.53 1.28 25.46
C ARG A 72 1.45 1.94 24.08
N SER A 73 1.54 1.14 23.03
CA SER A 73 1.44 1.51 21.62
C SER A 73 0.14 1.05 20.96
N ASP A 74 -0.80 0.53 21.76
CA ASP A 74 -2.15 0.18 21.34
C ASP A 74 -2.81 1.29 20.50
N VAL A 75 -2.83 2.54 20.98
CA VAL A 75 -3.41 3.67 20.26
C VAL A 75 -2.75 3.84 18.88
N ALA A 76 -1.43 3.66 18.78
CA ALA A 76 -0.73 3.75 17.51
C ALA A 76 -1.16 2.61 16.57
N TYR A 77 -1.23 1.36 17.04
CA TYR A 77 -1.76 0.23 16.26
C TYR A 77 -3.17 0.51 15.73
N PHE A 78 -4.05 1.01 16.60
CA PHE A 78 -5.42 1.38 16.24
C PHE A 78 -5.44 2.48 15.17
N ILE A 79 -4.69 3.57 15.34
CA ILE A 79 -4.55 4.61 14.30
C ILE A 79 -4.10 3.99 12.96
N TYR A 80 -3.13 3.08 12.98
CA TYR A 80 -2.67 2.38 11.79
C TYR A 80 -3.76 1.52 11.13
N PHE A 81 -4.53 0.76 11.91
CA PHE A 81 -5.67 -0.01 11.39
C PHE A 81 -6.70 0.91 10.74
N GLY A 82 -7.01 2.04 11.37
CA GLY A 82 -7.94 3.03 10.82
C GLY A 82 -7.48 3.60 9.49
N ILE A 83 -6.19 3.95 9.38
CA ILE A 83 -5.61 4.45 8.14
C ILE A 83 -5.66 3.37 7.05
N GLN A 84 -5.19 2.15 7.33
CA GLN A 84 -5.17 1.06 6.35
C GLN A 84 -6.58 0.69 5.87
N LEU A 85 -7.53 0.52 6.79
CA LEU A 85 -8.91 0.17 6.47
C LEU A 85 -9.64 1.29 5.73
N SER A 86 -9.41 2.55 6.09
CA SER A 86 -10.03 3.70 5.40
C SER A 86 -9.51 3.83 3.98
N MET A 87 -8.20 3.68 3.77
CA MET A 87 -7.63 3.67 2.43
C MET A 87 -8.18 2.48 1.61
N TRP A 88 -8.29 1.30 2.23
CA TRP A 88 -8.83 0.11 1.58
C TRP A 88 -10.32 0.25 1.20
N ASP A 89 -11.17 0.80 2.07
CA ASP A 89 -12.58 1.04 1.76
C ASP A 89 -12.73 2.04 0.62
N GLY A 90 -11.89 3.09 0.60
CA GLY A 90 -11.82 4.04 -0.51
C GLY A 90 -11.50 3.38 -1.85
N ILE A 91 -10.53 2.46 -1.87
CA ILE A 91 -10.19 1.66 -3.05
C ILE A 91 -11.38 0.79 -3.46
N ARG A 92 -11.97 0.03 -2.53
CA ARG A 92 -13.12 -0.86 -2.80
C ARG A 92 -14.34 -0.12 -3.32
N TRP A 93 -14.61 1.08 -2.82
CA TRP A 93 -15.73 1.89 -3.29
C TRP A 93 -15.51 2.31 -4.75
N HIS A 94 -14.30 2.76 -5.11
CA HIS A 94 -13.97 3.09 -6.49
C HIS A 94 -14.00 1.87 -7.41
N GLU A 95 -13.50 0.72 -6.97
CA GLU A 95 -13.56 -0.53 -7.74
C GLU A 95 -15.01 -0.96 -8.02
N ARG A 96 -15.92 -0.81 -7.04
CA ARG A 96 -17.35 -1.07 -7.25
C ARG A 96 -17.96 -0.14 -8.29
N LYS A 97 -17.58 1.15 -8.27
CA LYS A 97 -18.03 2.13 -9.26
C LYS A 97 -17.48 1.83 -10.66
N LEU A 98 -16.20 1.48 -10.76
CA LEU A 98 -15.55 1.08 -12.02
C LEU A 98 -16.11 -0.22 -12.58
N GLY A 99 -16.39 -1.21 -11.73
CA GLY A 99 -16.97 -2.49 -12.14
C GLY A 99 -18.40 -2.40 -12.66
N ALA A 100 -19.11 -1.30 -12.39
CA ALA A 100 -20.40 -1.02 -13.01
C ALA A 100 -20.28 -0.46 -14.44
N SER A 101 -19.09 -0.04 -14.86
CA SER A 101 -18.87 0.71 -16.11
C SER A 101 -17.84 0.09 -17.06
N VAL A 102 -17.07 -0.90 -16.61
CA VAL A 102 -15.95 -1.49 -17.37
C VAL A 102 -16.03 -3.03 -17.29
N PRO A 103 -15.78 -3.76 -18.39
CA PRO A 103 -15.66 -5.21 -18.36
C PRO A 103 -14.62 -5.69 -17.33
N SER A 104 -15.02 -6.63 -16.48
CA SER A 104 -14.16 -7.21 -15.44
C SER A 104 -13.83 -8.67 -15.76
N ARG A 105 -12.57 -9.08 -15.56
CA ARG A 105 -12.14 -10.48 -15.70
C ARG A 105 -11.57 -11.02 -14.40
N SER A 106 -11.59 -12.35 -14.25
CA SER A 106 -10.89 -13.00 -13.15
C SER A 106 -9.39 -12.80 -13.27
N PRO A 107 -8.66 -12.67 -12.14
CA PRO A 107 -7.20 -12.62 -12.14
C PRO A 107 -6.59 -13.77 -12.95
N ALA A 108 -5.75 -13.43 -13.93
CA ALA A 108 -5.03 -14.44 -14.71
C ALA A 108 -3.80 -14.98 -13.95
N GLU A 109 -3.22 -14.18 -13.06
CA GLU A 109 -1.99 -14.52 -12.33
C GLU A 109 -2.29 -15.22 -11.00
N PRO A 110 -1.58 -16.31 -10.67
CA PRO A 110 -1.73 -16.96 -9.38
C PRO A 110 -1.22 -16.06 -8.24
N TRP A 111 -1.90 -16.13 -7.09
CA TRP A 111 -1.69 -15.23 -5.96
C TRP A 111 -0.23 -15.16 -5.48
N TRP A 112 0.51 -16.26 -5.54
CA TRP A 112 1.90 -16.34 -5.09
C TRP A 112 2.86 -15.57 -6.01
N GLN A 113 2.56 -15.45 -7.31
CA GLN A 113 3.33 -14.61 -8.23
C GLN A 113 3.09 -13.13 -7.96
N ALA A 114 1.85 -12.76 -7.62
CA ALA A 114 1.49 -11.38 -7.28
C ALA A 114 2.16 -10.90 -5.98
N LEU A 115 2.25 -11.76 -4.96
CA LEU A 115 2.93 -11.45 -3.70
C LEU A 115 4.46 -11.47 -3.85
N GLY A 116 4.99 -12.50 -4.49
CA GLY A 116 6.42 -12.78 -4.54
C GLY A 116 6.95 -13.39 -3.23
N GLY A 117 7.99 -14.23 -3.34
CA GLY A 117 8.54 -14.97 -2.20
C GLY A 117 9.03 -14.07 -1.05
N TRP A 118 9.69 -12.96 -1.36
CA TRP A 118 10.19 -12.01 -0.35
C TRP A 118 9.09 -11.33 0.46
N TYR A 119 7.92 -11.10 -0.14
CA TYR A 119 6.77 -10.58 0.58
C TYR A 119 6.25 -11.62 1.58
N LEU A 120 6.12 -12.88 1.16
CA LEU A 120 5.70 -13.97 2.05
C LEU A 120 6.68 -14.17 3.21
N VAL A 121 7.99 -14.14 2.95
CA VAL A 121 9.00 -14.20 4.01
C VAL A 121 8.85 -13.02 4.97
N SER A 122 8.57 -11.81 4.46
CA SER A 122 8.32 -10.64 5.31
C SER A 122 7.05 -10.79 6.17
N VAL A 123 5.97 -11.36 5.62
CA VAL A 123 4.74 -11.67 6.37
C VAL A 123 5.02 -12.67 7.49
N VAL A 124 5.72 -13.77 7.17
CA VAL A 124 6.05 -14.82 8.14
C VAL A 124 6.98 -14.28 9.23
N ALA A 125 8.01 -13.51 8.88
CA ALA A 125 8.90 -12.90 9.85
C ALA A 125 8.17 -11.89 10.75
N ALA A 126 7.31 -11.04 10.18
CA ALA A 126 6.56 -10.03 10.92
C ALA A 126 5.57 -10.67 11.90
N PHE A 127 4.67 -11.52 11.43
CA PHE A 127 3.62 -12.08 12.30
C PHE A 127 4.07 -13.35 13.03
N GLY A 128 4.71 -14.29 12.33
CA GLY A 128 5.22 -15.52 12.95
C GLY A 128 6.33 -15.24 13.96
N GLY A 129 7.29 -14.38 13.60
CA GLY A 129 8.34 -13.94 14.52
C GLY A 129 7.78 -13.15 15.70
N GLY A 130 6.80 -12.28 15.47
CA GLY A 130 6.13 -11.52 16.52
C GLY A 130 5.37 -12.43 17.50
N ILE A 131 4.60 -13.40 16.98
CA ILE A 131 3.87 -14.39 17.80
C ILE A 131 4.85 -15.22 18.62
N ALA A 132 5.92 -15.75 17.98
CA ALA A 132 6.92 -16.54 18.68
C ALA A 132 7.59 -15.73 19.80
N LEU A 133 7.90 -14.46 19.55
CA LEU A 133 8.46 -13.58 20.56
C LEU A 133 7.47 -13.31 21.69
N ALA A 134 6.21 -13.00 21.39
CA ALA A 134 5.18 -12.76 22.40
C ALA A 134 4.94 -13.99 23.28
N VAL A 135 4.87 -15.18 22.68
CA VAL A 135 4.74 -16.45 23.40
C VAL A 135 5.96 -16.70 24.28
N THR A 136 7.17 -16.47 23.75
CA THR A 136 8.41 -16.61 24.53
C THR A 136 8.40 -15.67 25.73
N MET A 137 8.04 -14.39 25.54
CA MET A 137 7.92 -13.41 26.63
C MET A 137 6.93 -13.85 27.70
N TYR A 138 5.78 -14.41 27.29
CA TYR A 138 4.75 -14.87 28.21
C TYR A 138 5.27 -15.97 29.16
N PHE A 139 6.08 -16.90 28.64
CA PHE A 139 6.62 -18.01 29.44
C PHE A 139 7.90 -17.66 30.19
N THR A 140 8.72 -16.74 29.68
CA THR A 140 10.08 -16.48 30.20
C THR A 140 10.20 -15.23 31.07
N THR A 141 9.21 -14.33 31.04
CA THR A 141 9.30 -13.04 31.75
C THR A 141 8.11 -12.79 32.67
N ALA A 142 8.29 -11.89 33.64
CA ALA A 142 7.19 -11.42 34.49
C ALA A 142 6.18 -10.53 33.74
N ALA A 143 6.52 -10.05 32.55
CA ALA A 143 5.70 -9.12 31.75
C ALA A 143 4.60 -9.82 30.93
N ARG A 144 3.85 -10.72 31.57
CA ARG A 144 2.81 -11.53 30.91
C ARG A 144 1.69 -10.69 30.30
N THR A 145 1.24 -9.65 30.99
CA THR A 145 0.18 -8.74 30.51
C THR A 145 0.61 -8.00 29.25
N TYR A 146 1.88 -7.57 29.18
CA TYR A 146 2.45 -6.95 27.97
C TYR A 146 2.45 -7.96 26.82
N ALA A 147 2.92 -9.18 27.06
CA ALA A 147 2.99 -10.22 26.04
C ALA A 147 1.60 -10.57 25.45
N VAL A 148 0.58 -10.74 26.29
CA VAL A 148 -0.78 -11.07 25.84
C VAL A 148 -1.44 -9.90 25.11
N SER A 149 -1.31 -8.68 25.64
CA SER A 149 -1.85 -7.49 24.97
C SER A 149 -1.16 -7.23 23.62
N TRP A 150 0.16 -7.41 23.54
CA TRP A 150 0.87 -7.29 22.28
C TRP A 150 0.46 -8.38 21.29
N LEU A 151 0.32 -9.63 21.75
CA LEU A 151 -0.17 -10.74 20.93
C LEU A 151 -1.56 -10.46 20.34
N GLY A 152 -2.47 -9.89 21.13
CA GLY A 152 -3.80 -9.47 20.65
C GLY A 152 -3.71 -8.45 19.52
N LEU A 153 -2.83 -7.45 19.66
CA LEU A 153 -2.59 -6.44 18.62
C LEU A 153 -1.92 -7.04 17.37
N LEU A 154 -1.01 -8.01 17.52
CA LEU A 154 -0.41 -8.76 16.41
C LEU A 154 -1.45 -9.55 15.62
N VAL A 155 -2.34 -10.27 16.32
CA VAL A 155 -3.42 -11.03 15.69
C VAL A 155 -4.38 -10.09 14.95
N LEU A 156 -4.78 -8.98 15.58
CA LEU A 156 -5.64 -7.99 14.93
C LEU A 156 -4.95 -7.36 13.70
N SER A 157 -3.66 -7.07 13.80
CA SER A 157 -2.84 -6.62 12.65
C SER A 157 -2.81 -7.64 11.52
N ALA A 158 -2.65 -8.92 11.85
CA ALA A 158 -2.64 -10.01 10.87
C ALA A 158 -4.00 -10.16 10.19
N LEU A 159 -5.10 -10.02 10.93
CA LEU A 159 -6.46 -10.05 10.38
C LEU A 159 -6.71 -8.85 9.45
N CYS A 160 -6.29 -7.64 9.84
CA CYS A 160 -6.41 -6.45 9.00
C CYS A 160 -5.60 -6.61 7.70
N CYS A 161 -4.33 -7.01 7.82
CA CYS A 161 -3.46 -7.29 6.69
C CYS A 161 -4.06 -8.38 5.78
N GLY A 162 -4.50 -9.50 6.36
CA GLY A 162 -5.11 -10.61 5.65
C GLY A 162 -6.41 -10.23 4.94
N TRP A 163 -7.24 -9.38 5.53
CA TRP A 163 -8.47 -8.87 4.90
C TRP A 163 -8.17 -8.02 3.67
N ILE A 164 -7.22 -7.09 3.78
CA ILE A 164 -6.79 -6.24 2.67
C ILE A 164 -6.15 -7.10 1.58
N LEU A 165 -5.24 -8.01 1.97
CA LEU A 165 -4.55 -8.90 1.06
C LEU A 165 -5.51 -9.81 0.30
N THR A 166 -6.45 -10.44 1.01
CA THR A 166 -7.50 -11.28 0.40
C THR A 166 -8.35 -10.45 -0.55
N GLY A 167 -8.66 -9.21 -0.18
CA GLY A 167 -9.37 -8.26 -1.03
C GLY A 167 -8.61 -7.91 -2.31
N VAL A 168 -7.31 -7.64 -2.22
CA VAL A 168 -6.44 -7.38 -3.37
C VAL A 168 -6.28 -8.63 -4.24
N LEU A 169 -6.13 -9.81 -3.63
CA LEU A 169 -5.92 -11.08 -4.34
C LEU A 169 -7.20 -11.63 -4.99
N ARG A 170 -8.37 -11.35 -4.43
CA ARG A 170 -9.68 -11.70 -5.04
C ARG A 170 -10.23 -10.59 -5.93
N GLY A 171 -9.62 -9.41 -5.92
CA GLY A 171 -10.02 -8.27 -6.75
C GLY A 171 -10.00 -8.64 -8.24
N ARG A 172 -11.02 -8.21 -8.97
CA ARG A 172 -11.12 -8.45 -10.42
C ARG A 172 -10.13 -7.58 -11.18
N ASP A 173 -9.70 -8.07 -12.33
CA ASP A 173 -8.90 -7.28 -13.26
C ASP A 173 -9.84 -6.46 -14.15
N PHE A 174 -9.63 -5.13 -14.18
CA PHE A 174 -10.39 -4.20 -15.02
C PHE A 174 -9.54 -3.78 -16.21
N GLY A 175 -10.05 -3.95 -17.42
CA GLY A 175 -9.34 -3.55 -18.64
C GLY A 175 -9.91 -4.21 -19.91
N GLU A 176 -10.08 -3.40 -20.95
CA GLU A 176 -10.49 -3.84 -22.28
C GLU A 176 -9.30 -4.23 -23.15
N THR A 177 -8.15 -3.58 -22.91
CA THR A 177 -6.92 -3.72 -23.70
C THR A 177 -5.77 -4.29 -22.85
N PRO A 178 -4.75 -4.91 -23.45
CA PRO A 178 -3.58 -5.40 -22.71
C PRO A 178 -2.85 -4.31 -21.91
N GLU A 179 -2.88 -3.05 -22.36
CA GLU A 179 -2.25 -1.90 -21.69
C GLU A 179 -3.03 -1.48 -20.44
N SER A 180 -4.36 -1.44 -20.52
CA SER A 180 -5.20 -1.15 -19.35
C SER A 180 -5.09 -2.25 -18.29
N LEU A 181 -4.97 -3.51 -18.70
CA LEU A 181 -4.66 -4.63 -17.81
C LEU A 181 -3.27 -4.51 -17.19
N ALA A 182 -2.24 -4.10 -17.95
CA ALA A 182 -0.90 -3.89 -17.44
C ALA A 182 -0.87 -2.79 -16.36
N VAL A 183 -1.57 -1.67 -16.59
CA VAL A 183 -1.70 -0.60 -15.59
C VAL A 183 -2.49 -1.07 -14.37
N HIS A 184 -3.58 -1.81 -14.54
CA HIS A 184 -4.34 -2.35 -13.41
C HIS A 184 -3.49 -3.32 -12.57
N ARG A 185 -2.71 -4.20 -13.20
CA ARG A 185 -1.77 -5.09 -12.49
C ARG A 185 -0.70 -4.31 -11.73
N ALA A 186 -0.14 -3.26 -12.33
CA ALA A 186 0.80 -2.36 -11.69
C ALA A 186 0.19 -1.60 -10.49
N LEU A 187 -1.08 -1.20 -10.58
CA LEU A 187 -1.79 -0.58 -9.46
C LEU A 187 -2.14 -1.58 -8.36
N ARG A 188 -2.56 -2.79 -8.72
CA ARG A 188 -2.87 -3.88 -7.80
C ARG A 188 -1.68 -4.26 -6.92
N THR A 189 -0.52 -4.30 -7.53
CA THR A 189 0.75 -4.58 -6.86
C THR A 189 1.21 -3.43 -5.97
N GLU A 190 1.02 -2.17 -6.37
CA GLU A 190 1.19 -1.03 -5.45
C GLU A 190 0.23 -1.11 -4.25
N ARG A 191 -1.00 -1.59 -4.44
CA ARG A 191 -1.97 -1.78 -3.35
C ARG A 191 -1.56 -2.89 -2.36
N LEU A 192 -0.71 -3.84 -2.75
CA LEU A 192 -0.15 -4.82 -1.80
C LEU A 192 0.68 -4.12 -0.71
N TYR A 193 1.31 -2.98 -1.02
CA TYR A 193 2.09 -2.21 -0.05
C TYR A 193 1.23 -1.48 0.98
N LEU A 194 -0.07 -1.37 0.72
CA LEU A 194 -1.03 -0.89 1.71
C LEU A 194 -1.21 -1.90 2.86
N ALA A 195 -0.96 -3.18 2.59
CA ALA A 195 -0.92 -4.26 3.57
C ALA A 195 0.52 -4.63 3.98
N MET A 196 1.45 -3.66 3.96
CA MET A 196 2.86 -3.89 4.32
C MET A 196 2.98 -4.52 5.73
N PRO A 197 3.51 -5.75 5.85
CA PRO A 197 3.68 -6.42 7.14
C PRO A 197 4.57 -5.63 8.10
N GLY A 198 5.55 -4.89 7.57
CA GLY A 198 6.44 -4.04 8.35
C GLY A 198 5.75 -2.92 9.14
N PHE A 199 4.47 -2.61 8.88
CA PHE A 199 3.75 -1.67 9.75
C PHE A 199 3.53 -2.20 11.16
N VAL A 200 3.56 -3.52 11.35
CA VAL A 200 3.37 -4.13 12.68
C VAL A 200 4.45 -3.75 13.68
N VAL A 201 5.65 -3.40 13.21
CA VAL A 201 6.78 -3.04 14.08
C VAL A 201 6.86 -1.54 14.41
N PHE A 202 6.17 -0.69 13.65
CA PHE A 202 6.26 0.76 13.84
C PHE A 202 5.75 1.23 15.21
N PRO A 203 4.59 0.76 15.71
CA PRO A 203 4.14 1.09 17.05
C PRO A 203 5.15 0.67 18.14
N VAL A 204 5.82 -0.47 17.94
CA VAL A 204 6.85 -0.99 18.85
C VAL A 204 8.12 -0.13 18.84
N ILE A 205 8.53 0.37 17.67
CA ILE A 205 9.62 1.34 17.54
C ILE A 205 9.29 2.61 18.35
N LEU A 206 8.05 3.10 18.28
CA LEU A 206 7.64 4.26 19.07
C LEU A 206 7.74 4.02 20.59
N GLU A 207 7.43 2.82 21.07
CA GLU A 207 7.62 2.47 22.49
C GLU A 207 9.09 2.50 22.92
N LEU A 208 9.99 1.99 22.06
CA LEU A 208 11.42 1.98 22.34
C LEU A 208 12.02 3.39 22.39
N LEU A 209 11.54 4.28 21.51
CA LEU A 209 12.01 5.66 21.42
C LEU A 209 11.50 6.54 22.57
N TRP A 210 10.35 6.22 23.17
CA TRP A 210 9.77 7.02 24.25
C TRP A 210 10.16 6.49 25.64
N PRO A 211 10.93 7.23 26.46
CA PRO A 211 11.40 6.75 27.77
C PRO A 211 10.26 6.34 28.71
N SER A 212 9.13 7.05 28.65
CA SER A 212 7.96 6.77 29.47
C SER A 212 7.11 5.59 28.98
N ARG A 213 7.46 4.95 27.86
CA ARG A 213 6.70 3.82 27.28
C ARG A 213 7.57 2.60 26.98
N ARG A 214 8.79 2.57 27.51
CA ARG A 214 9.73 1.49 27.19
C ARG A 214 9.18 0.11 27.59
N PRO A 215 9.36 -0.88 26.71
CA PRO A 215 9.07 -2.27 27.05
C PRO A 215 10.00 -2.77 28.17
N PRO A 216 9.69 -3.93 28.79
CA PRO A 216 10.54 -4.53 29.80
C PRO A 216 12.00 -4.69 29.33
N ALA A 217 12.95 -4.33 30.19
CA ALA A 217 14.38 -4.30 29.85
C ALA A 217 14.91 -5.67 29.38
N GLU A 218 14.44 -6.75 29.99
CA GLU A 218 14.80 -8.15 29.69
C GLU A 218 14.53 -8.55 28.23
N VAL A 219 13.57 -7.90 27.57
CA VAL A 219 13.10 -8.26 26.22
C VAL A 219 13.53 -7.22 25.19
N THR A 220 14.04 -6.07 25.63
CA THR A 220 14.33 -4.93 24.75
C THR A 220 15.32 -5.28 23.63
N SER A 221 16.33 -6.11 23.91
CA SER A 221 17.32 -6.57 22.91
C SER A 221 16.69 -7.51 21.87
N TRP A 222 15.87 -8.47 22.31
CA TRP A 222 15.14 -9.39 21.43
C TRP A 222 14.14 -8.66 20.53
N LEU A 223 13.43 -7.68 21.10
CA LEU A 223 12.49 -6.83 20.39
C LEU A 223 13.20 -5.98 19.32
N ALA A 224 14.36 -5.40 19.66
CA ALA A 224 15.18 -4.65 18.72
C ALA A 224 15.70 -5.53 17.57
N GLY A 225 16.15 -6.76 17.88
CA GLY A 225 16.55 -7.75 16.87
C GLY A 225 15.41 -8.12 15.93
N TYR A 226 14.22 -8.40 16.49
CA TYR A 226 13.00 -8.66 15.73
C TYR A 226 12.64 -7.48 14.80
N ILE A 227 12.64 -6.25 15.32
CA ILE A 227 12.38 -5.04 14.53
C ILE A 227 13.39 -4.92 13.39
N ALA A 228 14.68 -5.10 13.66
CA ALA A 228 15.73 -5.01 12.65
C ALA A 228 15.49 -6.03 11.52
N VAL A 229 15.19 -7.29 11.86
CA VAL A 229 14.89 -8.33 10.87
C VAL A 229 13.69 -7.98 10.01
N VAL A 230 12.58 -7.54 10.63
CA VAL A 230 11.36 -7.18 9.89
C VAL A 230 11.60 -5.97 8.99
N VAL A 231 12.28 -4.94 9.47
CA VAL A 231 12.58 -3.74 8.68
C VAL A 231 13.49 -4.09 7.50
N VAL A 232 14.56 -4.87 7.71
CA VAL A 232 15.48 -5.28 6.65
C VAL A 232 14.76 -6.11 5.59
N LEU A 233 13.97 -7.12 5.99
CA LEU A 233 13.19 -7.92 5.04
C LEU A 233 12.20 -7.06 4.26
N GLN A 234 11.54 -6.12 4.95
CA GLN A 234 10.59 -5.21 4.32
C GLN A 234 11.27 -4.27 3.31
N LEU A 235 12.47 -3.78 3.61
CA LEU A 235 13.28 -2.96 2.71
C LEU A 235 13.75 -3.75 1.49
N ILE A 236 14.21 -4.99 1.67
CA ILE A 236 14.61 -5.89 0.57
C ILE A 236 13.40 -6.16 -0.34
N SER A 237 12.27 -6.55 0.24
CA SER A 237 11.02 -6.79 -0.47
C SER A 237 10.58 -5.55 -1.25
N GLY A 238 10.57 -4.38 -0.60
CA GLY A 238 10.23 -3.09 -1.20
C GLY A 238 11.16 -2.70 -2.35
N THR A 239 12.46 -2.89 -2.19
CA THR A 239 13.46 -2.53 -3.20
C THR A 239 13.37 -3.44 -4.42
N LEU A 240 13.30 -4.76 -4.21
CA LEU A 240 13.16 -5.73 -5.30
C LEU A 240 11.85 -5.52 -6.05
N HIS A 241 10.77 -5.25 -5.33
CA HIS A 241 9.49 -4.94 -5.93
C HIS A 241 9.54 -3.65 -6.74
N TRP A 242 10.07 -2.57 -6.18
CA TRP A 242 10.22 -1.29 -6.87
C TRP A 242 11.03 -1.45 -8.17
N ARG A 243 12.11 -2.24 -8.14
CA ARG A 243 12.91 -2.54 -9.34
C ARG A 243 12.11 -3.29 -10.40
N ARG A 244 11.34 -4.31 -10.02
CA ARG A 244 10.49 -5.09 -10.95
C ARG A 244 9.39 -4.23 -11.58
N GLN A 245 8.89 -3.26 -10.84
CA GLN A 245 7.74 -2.43 -11.22
C GLN A 245 8.10 -1.14 -11.94
N ARG A 246 9.39 -0.83 -12.07
CA ARG A 246 9.86 0.48 -12.52
C ARG A 246 9.43 0.81 -13.95
N ARG A 247 9.14 -0.20 -14.77
CA ARG A 247 8.78 -0.03 -16.18
C ARG A 247 7.47 -0.73 -16.50
N LEU A 248 6.63 -0.05 -17.26
CA LEU A 248 5.48 -0.67 -17.91
C LEU A 248 5.93 -1.36 -19.20
N PRO A 249 5.28 -2.46 -19.62
CA PRO A 249 5.57 -3.07 -20.92
C PRO A 249 5.32 -2.05 -22.05
N PRO A 250 6.03 -2.13 -23.19
CA PRO A 250 5.76 -1.25 -24.33
C PRO A 250 4.32 -1.47 -24.83
N GLY A 251 3.60 -0.39 -25.15
CA GLY A 251 2.21 -0.43 -25.60
C GLY A 251 1.62 0.97 -25.82
N ASP A 252 0.39 1.03 -26.34
CA ASP A 252 -0.34 2.29 -26.54
C ASP A 252 -1.10 2.68 -25.25
N TYR A 253 -0.49 3.57 -24.47
CA TYR A 253 -1.07 4.11 -23.23
C TYR A 253 -1.86 5.42 -23.44
N GLY A 254 -2.02 5.86 -24.69
CA GLY A 254 -2.66 7.13 -25.03
C GLY A 254 -1.98 7.83 -26.20
N ARG A 255 -2.53 8.99 -26.58
CA ARG A 255 -1.99 9.74 -27.72
C ARG A 255 -0.56 10.17 -27.44
N PRO A 256 0.38 9.95 -28.38
CA PRO A 256 1.75 10.38 -28.22
C PRO A 256 1.81 11.90 -28.03
N LEU A 257 2.86 12.37 -27.33
CA LEU A 257 3.18 13.78 -27.31
C LEU A 257 3.27 14.28 -28.75
N PRO A 258 2.77 15.48 -29.08
CA PRO A 258 3.07 16.09 -30.36
C PRO A 258 4.58 16.05 -30.51
N THR A 259 5.09 15.35 -31.53
CA THR A 259 6.48 15.46 -31.91
C THR A 259 6.71 16.95 -32.06
N ALA A 260 7.54 17.54 -31.20
CA ALA A 260 7.94 18.92 -31.39
C ALA A 260 8.41 18.99 -32.83
N SER A 261 7.70 19.76 -33.65
CA SER A 261 8.08 20.04 -35.02
C SER A 261 9.47 20.63 -34.89
N GLY A 262 10.49 19.79 -35.09
CA GLY A 262 11.86 20.27 -35.18
C GLY A 262 11.83 21.38 -36.22
N PRO A 263 12.46 22.55 -35.96
CA PRO A 263 12.45 23.64 -36.90
C PRO A 263 12.80 23.04 -38.26
N ALA A 264 11.85 23.15 -39.20
CA ALA A 264 12.06 22.73 -40.57
C ALA A 264 13.39 23.37 -40.96
N ARG A 265 14.41 22.53 -41.16
CA ARG A 265 15.68 22.97 -41.72
C ARG A 265 15.26 23.62 -43.03
N ALA A 266 15.32 24.94 -43.07
CA ALA A 266 15.04 25.71 -44.26
C ALA A 266 15.87 25.07 -45.37
N GLY A 267 15.18 24.46 -46.34
CA GLY A 267 15.82 24.05 -47.57
C GLY A 267 16.50 25.29 -48.14
N PRO A 268 17.75 25.18 -48.63
CA PRO A 268 18.34 26.27 -49.38
C PRO A 268 17.58 26.38 -50.70
N ASP A 269 16.57 27.24 -50.74
CA ASP A 269 15.96 27.68 -51.99
C ASP A 269 16.91 28.65 -52.68
N ALA A 270 17.50 28.12 -53.76
CA ALA A 270 17.67 28.71 -55.08
C ALA A 270 18.37 30.08 -55.23
N THR A 271 19.51 30.07 -55.94
CA THR A 271 19.88 31.02 -57.01
C THR A 271 21.04 30.39 -57.79
N GLY A 272 21.10 30.26 -59.11
CA GLY A 272 20.19 30.53 -60.22
C GLY A 272 20.76 29.91 -61.50
N SER A 273 19.92 29.67 -62.49
CA SER A 273 20.29 29.56 -63.91
C SER A 273 20.08 30.94 -64.55
N PRO A 274 20.87 31.31 -65.56
CA PRO A 274 20.75 30.77 -66.92
C PRO A 274 21.99 30.03 -67.43
#